data_AF-A0A7K3D265-F1
#
_entry.id   AF-A0A7K3D265-F1
#
_cell.length_a   1.000
_cell.length_b   1.000
_cell.length_c   1.000
_cell.angle_alpha   90.00
_cell.angle_beta   90.00
_cell.angle_gamma   90.00
#
_symmetry.space_group_name_H-M   'P 1'
#
loop_
_entity.id
_entity.type
_entity.pdbx_description
1 polymer ?
#
loop_
_entity_poly.entity_id
_entity_poly.type
_entity_poly.pdbx_seq_one_letter_code
_entity_poly.pdbx_strand_id
1 'polypeptide(L)' 'GGASDGNYTAGVGCPTLDGLGAVGDGAHADHEHVVTAEMPPRTRLLAHLVGALL' A
#
# COMPACT_ATOMS: atom_id res chain seq x y z
N GLY A 1 -0.94 9.75 -9.96
CA GLY A 1 0.18 9.02 -9.31
C GLY A 1 0.47 9.67 -7.98
N GLY A 2 0.85 8.87 -6.97
CA GLY A 2 1.17 9.35 -5.61
C GLY A 2 2.66 9.30 -5.29
N ALA A 3 3.02 9.64 -4.07
CA ALA A 3 4.38 9.55 -3.54
C ALA A 3 4.40 8.70 -2.26
N SER A 4 5.55 8.09 -1.98
CA SER A 4 5.84 7.40 -0.73
C SER A 4 7.29 7.61 -0.33
N ASP A 5 7.61 7.23 0.90
CA ASP A 5 8.96 7.26 1.47
C ASP A 5 9.81 6.03 1.05
N GLY A 6 9.33 5.24 0.07
CA GLY A 6 10.03 4.03 -0.41
C GLY A 6 11.40 4.31 -1.04
N ASN A 7 11.67 5.55 -1.45
CA ASN A 7 12.98 5.98 -1.91
C ASN A 7 14.07 5.85 -0.83
N TYR A 8 13.73 6.01 0.45
CA TYR A 8 14.71 5.89 1.54
C TYR A 8 15.18 4.46 1.72
N THR A 9 14.27 3.49 1.70
CA THR A 9 14.61 2.06 1.81
C THR A 9 15.29 1.55 0.54
N ALA A 10 14.81 1.95 -0.64
CA ALA A 10 15.46 1.62 -1.91
C ALA A 10 16.88 2.22 -1.99
N GLY A 11 17.08 3.43 -1.46
CA GLY A 11 18.36 4.14 -1.45
C GLY A 11 19.47 3.42 -0.67
N VAL A 12 19.12 2.57 0.30
CA VAL A 12 20.07 1.72 1.04
C VAL A 12 20.17 0.30 0.47
N GLY A 13 19.63 0.05 -0.72
CA GLY A 13 19.67 -1.24 -1.40
C GLY A 13 18.64 -2.26 -0.91
N CYS A 14 17.68 -1.85 -0.06
CA CYS A 14 16.61 -2.74 0.39
C CYS A 14 15.56 -2.89 -0.73
N PRO A 15 15.24 -4.13 -1.17
CA PRO A 15 14.11 -4.36 -2.07
C PRO A 15 12.84 -3.77 -1.48
N THR A 16 12.23 -2.81 -2.20
CA THR A 16 11.09 -2.04 -1.71
C THR A 16 9.88 -2.32 -2.59
N LEU A 17 8.81 -2.81 -1.98
CA LEU A 17 7.48 -2.96 -2.57
C LEU A 17 6.53 -2.00 -1.87
N ASP A 18 5.86 -1.15 -2.64
CA ASP A 18 4.95 -0.11 -2.15
C ASP A 18 3.57 -0.21 -2.84
N GLY A 19 2.59 0.56 -2.38
CA GLY A 19 1.24 0.63 -2.97
C GLY A 19 0.27 -0.44 -2.45
N LEU A 20 0.59 -1.09 -1.34
CA LEU A 20 -0.26 -2.11 -0.70
C LEU A 20 -1.38 -1.51 0.20
N GLY A 21 -1.53 -0.18 0.21
CA GLY A 21 -2.53 0.57 0.98
C GLY A 21 -3.97 0.44 0.46
N ALA A 22 -4.84 1.40 0.79
CA ALA A 22 -6.26 1.31 0.45
C ALA A 22 -6.57 1.44 -1.07
N VAL A 23 -7.74 0.96 -1.50
CA VAL A 23 -8.34 1.24 -2.82
C VAL A 23 -9.37 2.33 -2.62
N GLY A 24 -9.34 3.34 -3.46
CA GLY A 24 -10.19 4.50 -3.32
C GLY A 24 -9.92 5.50 -4.43
N ASP A 25 -10.47 6.69 -4.28
CA ASP A 25 -10.25 7.80 -5.20
C ASP A 25 -10.24 9.13 -4.45
N GLY A 26 -9.79 10.18 -5.13
CA GLY A 26 -9.82 11.54 -4.62
C GLY A 26 -8.79 11.81 -3.52
N ALA A 27 -7.67 11.09 -3.48
CA ALA A 27 -6.61 11.37 -2.50
C ALA A 27 -6.24 12.86 -2.52
N HIS A 28 -6.33 13.53 -1.37
CA HIS A 28 -6.18 14.97 -1.18
C HIS A 28 -7.32 15.85 -1.74
N ALA A 29 -8.54 15.33 -1.86
CA ALA A 29 -9.71 16.08 -2.30
C ALA A 29 -10.92 15.90 -1.35
N ASP A 30 -11.92 16.79 -1.44
CA ASP A 30 -13.14 16.72 -0.60
C ASP A 30 -13.96 15.43 -0.79
N HIS A 31 -13.74 14.72 -1.91
CA HIS A 31 -14.37 13.45 -2.24
C HIS A 31 -13.44 12.24 -2.01
N GLU A 32 -12.38 12.42 -1.21
CA GLU A 32 -11.49 11.33 -0.80
C GLU A 32 -12.29 10.22 -0.13
N HIS A 33 -12.16 9.00 -0.62
CA HIS A 33 -12.84 7.85 -0.05
C HIS A 33 -12.07 6.55 -0.30
N VAL A 34 -12.45 5.52 0.45
CA VAL A 34 -11.96 4.14 0.30
C VAL A 34 -13.13 3.22 -0.05
N VAL A 35 -12.90 2.27 -0.95
CA VAL A 35 -13.83 1.19 -1.25
C VAL A 35 -13.66 0.10 -0.19
N THR A 36 -14.53 0.09 0.82
CA THR A 36 -14.43 -0.80 1.99
C THR A 36 -14.44 -2.30 1.63
N ALA A 37 -15.15 -2.67 0.56
CA ALA A 37 -15.20 -4.05 0.05
C ALA A 37 -13.83 -4.58 -0.40
N GLU A 38 -12.91 -3.69 -0.78
CA GLU A 38 -11.55 -4.04 -1.22
C GLU A 38 -10.56 -4.23 -0.05
N MET A 39 -10.92 -3.82 1.17
CA MET A 39 -10.00 -3.90 2.32
C MET A 39 -9.71 -5.32 2.78
N PRO A 40 -10.71 -6.21 2.95
CA PRO A 40 -10.44 -7.60 3.31
C PRO A 40 -9.47 -8.34 2.36
N PRO A 41 -9.63 -8.32 1.02
CA PRO A 41 -8.68 -9.00 0.14
C PRO A 41 -7.28 -8.37 0.19
N ARG A 42 -7.15 -7.03 0.34
CA ARG A 42 -5.85 -6.37 0.51
C ARG A 42 -5.15 -6.76 1.80
N THR A 43 -5.86 -6.79 2.92
CA THR A 43 -5.29 -7.23 4.20
C THR A 43 -4.82 -8.68 4.12
N ARG A 44 -5.59 -9.57 3.46
CA ARG A 44 -5.17 -10.95 3.25
C ARG A 44 -3.88 -11.04 2.43
N LEU A 45 -3.79 -10.27 1.34
CA LEU A 45 -2.56 -10.23 0.52
C LEU A 45 -1.36 -9.79 1.36
N LEU A 46 -1.48 -8.68 2.10
CA LEU A 46 -0.39 -8.19 2.95
C LEU A 46 0.00 -9.21 4.02
N ALA A 47 -0.98 -9.85 4.67
CA ALA A 47 -0.72 -10.89 5.67
C ALA A 47 0.04 -12.08 5.07
N HIS A 48 -0.33 -12.52 3.87
CA HIS A 48 0.37 -13.59 3.17
C HIS A 48 1.80 -13.19 2.75
N LEU A 49 2.01 -11.94 2.30
CA LEU A 49 3.35 -11.45 1.96
C LEU A 49 4.26 -11.41 3.19
N VAL A 50 3.76 -10.88 4.32
CA VAL A 50 4.51 -10.86 5.59
C VAL A 50 4.80 -12.28 6.06
N GLY A 51 3.79 -13.16 6.06
CA GLY A 51 3.96 -14.56 6.47
C GLY A 51 4.83 -15.41 5.53
N ALA A 52 5.12 -14.94 4.31
CA ALA A 52 6.08 -15.59 3.41
C ALA A 52 7.53 -15.13 3.64
N LEU A 53 7.72 -14.04 4.38
CA LEU A 53 9.03 -13.44 4.67
C LEU A 53 9.51 -13.70 6.10
N LEU A 54 8.59 -14.02 7.03
CA LEU A 54 8.85 -14.40 8.42
C LEU A 54 8.76 -15.91 8.61
#